data_AF-M5C2W7-F1
#
_entry.id   AF-M5C2W7-F1
#
_cell.length_a   1.000
_cell.length_b   1.000
_cell.length_c   1.000
_cell.angle_alpha   90.00
_cell.angle_beta   90.00
_cell.angle_gamma   90.00
#
_symmetry.space_group_name_H-M   'P 1'
#
loop_
_entity.id
_entity.type
_entity.pdbx_description
1 polymer ?
#
loop_
_entity_poly.entity_id
_entity_poly.type
_entity_poly.pdbx_seq_one_letter_code
_entity_poly.pdbx_strand_id
1 'polypeptide(L)'
;MCIALTSSLSHLALAMGDGTVLLYRHFDQSLFSGVGLPKPKPAMEGTGEPVTGLGFNDPNDTGEMFLFIVSTTHVYSLPVGPKAKAQSPTVVDEIGTDLGCAAMHPTTGQMVVAKKEALYMCGPSVRGRSYAYEGEKTAAYVHGHYVITVSPPITATADSSHPTVRNFAARLFGASVKPPGNTQSSAIEDLENTGPDISRVAVLDPELAFVAWRGAVSGGVKAVFAAPVPNSTALAPHVLTTRGNLVRAGLSWHWD
;
A
#
# COMPACT_ATOMS: atom_id res chain seq x y z
N MET A 1 13.44 -5.09 -4.97
CA MET A 1 13.18 -6.54 -4.89
C MET A 1 11.81 -6.72 -4.25
N CYS A 2 10.92 -7.45 -4.92
CA CYS A 2 9.58 -7.76 -4.41
C CYS A 2 9.46 -9.26 -4.18
N ILE A 3 8.67 -9.66 -3.20
CA ILE A 3 8.38 -11.04 -2.88
C ILE A 3 6.88 -11.19 -2.67
N ALA A 4 6.31 -12.30 -3.13
CA ALA A 4 4.94 -12.67 -2.82
C ALA A 4 4.87 -14.15 -2.45
N LEU A 5 3.97 -14.47 -1.55
CA LEU A 5 3.67 -15.82 -1.08
C LEU A 5 2.17 -16.04 -1.11
N THR A 6 1.76 -17.28 -1.34
CA THR A 6 0.36 -17.67 -1.19
C THR A 6 0.03 -17.88 0.28
N SER A 7 -1.25 -17.72 0.63
CA SER A 7 -1.77 -18.01 1.97
C SER A 7 -1.48 -19.46 2.41
N SER A 8 -1.49 -20.39 1.46
CA SER A 8 -1.14 -21.81 1.67
C SER A 8 0.36 -22.11 1.63
N LEU A 9 1.22 -21.12 1.39
CA LEU A 9 2.67 -21.26 1.16
C LEU A 9 3.03 -22.19 -0.02
N SER A 10 2.08 -22.57 -0.84
CA SER A 10 2.29 -23.45 -1.99
C SER A 10 3.11 -22.81 -3.11
N HIS A 11 3.07 -21.48 -3.25
CA HIS A 11 3.85 -20.74 -4.25
C HIS A 11 4.59 -19.57 -3.62
N LEU A 12 5.81 -19.35 -4.11
CA LEU A 12 6.67 -18.22 -3.78
C LEU A 12 7.10 -17.56 -5.10
N ALA A 13 6.89 -16.26 -5.23
CA ALA A 13 7.39 -15.46 -6.34
C ALA A 13 8.46 -14.47 -5.85
N LEU A 14 9.55 -14.38 -6.60
CA LEU A 14 10.64 -13.43 -6.36
C LEU A 14 10.88 -12.60 -7.61
N ALA A 15 10.89 -11.28 -7.45
CA ALA A 15 11.20 -10.35 -8.52
C ALA A 15 12.54 -9.65 -8.32
N MET A 16 13.33 -9.66 -9.38
CA MET A 16 14.64 -9.04 -9.47
C MET A 16 14.54 -7.63 -10.08
N GLY A 17 15.59 -6.82 -9.91
CA GLY A 17 15.59 -5.42 -10.35
C GLY A 17 15.67 -5.23 -11.87
N ASP A 18 16.01 -6.28 -12.61
CA ASP A 18 16.09 -6.34 -14.08
C ASP A 18 14.74 -6.68 -14.75
N GLY A 19 13.68 -6.89 -13.95
CA GLY A 19 12.36 -7.30 -14.43
C GLY A 19 12.14 -8.81 -14.40
N THR A 20 13.15 -9.63 -14.10
CA THR A 20 12.98 -11.08 -14.08
C THR A 20 12.15 -11.51 -12.87
N VAL A 21 11.19 -12.41 -13.07
CA VAL A 21 10.37 -13.00 -12.00
C VAL A 21 10.55 -14.51 -11.96
N LEU A 22 10.92 -15.04 -10.80
CA LEU A 22 11.05 -16.47 -10.54
C LEU A 22 9.87 -16.95 -9.71
N LEU A 23 9.31 -18.10 -10.10
CA LEU A 23 8.23 -18.78 -9.41
C LEU A 23 8.70 -20.14 -8.89
N TYR A 24 8.54 -20.33 -7.59
CA TYR A 24 8.68 -21.61 -6.90
C TYR A 24 7.28 -22.18 -6.67
N ARG A 25 7.10 -23.47 -6.97
CA ARG A 25 5.88 -24.24 -6.68
C ARG A 25 6.19 -25.33 -5.68
N HIS A 26 5.17 -25.75 -4.92
CA HIS A 26 5.30 -26.72 -3.83
C HIS A 26 6.27 -26.24 -2.74
N PHE A 27 6.25 -24.93 -2.46
CA PHE A 27 7.17 -24.33 -1.49
C PHE A 27 6.86 -24.78 -0.06
N ASP A 28 5.59 -25.05 0.25
CA ASP A 28 5.11 -25.70 1.47
C ASP A 28 5.80 -27.05 1.71
N GLN A 29 5.93 -27.88 0.67
CA GLN A 29 6.59 -29.19 0.80
C GLN A 29 8.05 -29.04 1.20
N SER A 30 8.78 -28.09 0.63
CA SER A 30 10.17 -27.82 1.02
C SER A 30 10.30 -27.30 2.45
N LEU A 31 9.36 -26.48 2.92
CA LEU A 31 9.36 -25.99 4.31
C LEU A 31 9.10 -27.11 5.32
N PHE A 32 8.10 -27.96 5.07
CA PHE A 32 7.63 -28.94 6.06
C PHE A 32 8.35 -30.29 6.01
N SER A 33 8.84 -30.71 4.85
CA SER A 33 9.52 -32.01 4.71
C SER A 33 11.05 -31.91 4.81
N GLY A 34 11.61 -30.69 4.88
CA GLY A 34 13.05 -30.48 4.94
C GLY A 34 13.80 -30.88 3.67
N VAL A 35 13.09 -31.23 2.59
CA VAL A 35 13.69 -31.38 1.27
C VAL A 35 14.14 -30.00 0.77
N GLY A 36 15.23 -29.99 -0.02
CA GLY A 36 15.77 -28.74 -0.57
C GLY A 36 14.75 -27.90 -1.34
N LEU A 37 15.10 -26.64 -1.59
CA LEU A 37 14.23 -25.69 -2.28
C LEU A 37 13.82 -26.22 -3.66
N PRO A 38 12.56 -26.03 -4.10
CA PRO A 38 12.14 -26.48 -5.42
C PRO A 38 12.92 -25.72 -6.50
N LYS A 39 13.11 -26.33 -7.67
CA LYS A 39 13.76 -25.64 -8.79
C LYS A 39 12.88 -24.45 -9.23
N PRO A 40 13.38 -23.20 -9.22
CA PRO A 40 12.62 -22.06 -9.70
C PRO A 40 12.33 -22.18 -11.19
N LYS A 41 11.14 -21.72 -11.60
CA LYS A 41 10.77 -21.53 -13.01
C LYS A 41 10.72 -20.03 -13.31
N PRO A 42 11.30 -19.55 -14.43
CA PRO A 42 11.09 -18.17 -14.86
C PRO A 42 9.61 -17.97 -15.21
N ALA A 43 8.96 -17.07 -14.51
CA ALA A 43 7.58 -16.65 -14.74
C ALA A 43 7.50 -15.45 -15.69
N MET A 44 8.51 -14.58 -15.65
CA MET A 44 8.68 -13.45 -16.56
C MET A 44 10.17 -13.29 -16.82
N GLU A 45 10.55 -13.15 -18.09
CA GLU A 45 11.92 -12.81 -18.47
C GLU A 45 12.18 -11.32 -18.22
N GLY A 46 13.43 -10.94 -17.99
CA GLY A 46 13.82 -9.57 -17.69
C GLY A 46 13.37 -8.59 -18.77
N THR A 47 12.43 -7.72 -18.42
CA THR A 47 11.89 -6.69 -19.31
C THR A 47 12.78 -5.44 -19.39
N GLY A 48 13.81 -5.35 -18.54
CA GLY A 48 14.63 -4.14 -18.36
C GLY A 48 13.99 -3.09 -17.45
N GLU A 49 12.74 -3.30 -17.03
CA GLU A 49 12.05 -2.45 -16.08
C GLU A 49 11.99 -3.10 -14.69
N PRO A 50 12.15 -2.33 -13.60
CA PRO A 50 12.06 -2.88 -12.27
C PRO A 50 10.61 -3.28 -11.94
N VAL A 51 10.44 -4.47 -11.36
CA VAL A 51 9.18 -4.87 -10.73
C VAL A 51 9.02 -4.13 -9.40
N THR A 52 7.89 -3.46 -9.25
CA THR A 52 7.50 -2.62 -8.11
C THR A 52 6.45 -3.26 -7.21
N GLY A 53 5.80 -4.34 -7.68
CA GLY A 53 4.85 -5.12 -6.90
C GLY A 53 4.71 -6.57 -7.39
N LEU A 54 4.46 -7.48 -6.45
CA LEU A 54 4.07 -8.86 -6.71
C LEU A 54 2.88 -9.21 -5.82
N GLY A 55 2.03 -10.11 -6.29
CA GLY A 55 0.88 -10.54 -5.51
C GLY A 55 0.19 -11.77 -6.05
N PHE A 56 -0.30 -12.61 -5.15
CA PHE A 56 -1.18 -13.73 -5.52
C PHE A 56 -2.60 -13.40 -5.08
N ASN A 57 -3.58 -13.73 -5.90
CA ASN A 57 -4.95 -13.85 -5.39
C ASN A 57 -5.15 -15.22 -4.76
N ASP A 58 -6.14 -15.33 -3.89
CA ASP A 58 -6.60 -16.64 -3.43
C ASP A 58 -7.30 -17.38 -4.59
N PRO A 59 -7.28 -18.72 -4.60
CA PRO A 59 -7.97 -19.51 -5.61
C PRO A 59 -9.47 -19.21 -5.63
N ASN A 60 -10.04 -18.98 -6.81
CA ASN A 60 -11.48 -18.82 -6.97
C ASN A 60 -12.22 -20.17 -6.84
N ASP A 61 -13.56 -20.16 -6.91
CA ASP A 61 -14.40 -21.38 -6.80
C ASP A 61 -14.05 -22.47 -7.83
N THR A 62 -13.49 -22.08 -8.98
CA THR A 62 -13.04 -23.01 -10.03
C THR A 62 -11.60 -23.52 -9.82
N GLY A 63 -10.92 -23.03 -8.78
CA GLY A 63 -9.53 -23.32 -8.43
C GLY A 63 -8.49 -22.55 -9.25
N GLU A 64 -8.90 -21.50 -9.97
CA GLU A 64 -7.99 -20.63 -10.71
C GLU A 64 -7.33 -19.64 -9.78
N MET A 65 -6.06 -19.40 -10.04
CA MET A 65 -5.19 -18.59 -9.21
C MET A 65 -4.17 -17.91 -10.13
N PHE A 66 -3.84 -16.68 -9.82
CA PHE A 66 -3.05 -15.77 -10.64
C PHE A 66 -1.95 -15.11 -9.81
N LEU A 67 -0.79 -14.98 -10.44
CA LEU A 67 0.29 -14.10 -10.01
C LEU A 67 0.14 -12.78 -10.76
N PHE A 68 0.03 -11.69 -10.01
CA PHE A 68 0.11 -10.32 -10.51
C PHE A 68 1.54 -9.81 -10.39
N ILE A 69 2.00 -9.16 -11.45
CA ILE A 69 3.34 -8.56 -11.53
C ILE A 69 3.15 -7.11 -11.94
N VAL A 70 3.67 -6.18 -11.14
CA VAL A 70 3.54 -4.74 -11.39
C VAL A 70 4.92 -4.17 -11.65
N SER A 71 5.11 -3.52 -12.79
CA SER A 71 6.30 -2.70 -13.09
C SER A 71 5.99 -1.22 -12.89
N THR A 72 6.94 -0.36 -13.24
CA THR A 72 6.74 1.09 -13.29
C THR A 72 5.72 1.52 -14.36
N THR A 73 5.53 0.71 -15.40
CA THR A 73 4.68 1.05 -16.55
C THR A 73 3.54 0.07 -16.81
N HIS A 74 3.61 -1.19 -16.35
CA HIS A 74 2.59 -2.19 -16.66
C HIS A 74 2.12 -2.99 -15.44
N VAL A 75 0.93 -3.57 -15.58
CA VAL A 75 0.42 -4.63 -14.72
C VAL A 75 0.23 -5.88 -15.57
N TYR A 76 0.82 -6.98 -15.14
CA TYR A 76 0.67 -8.28 -15.77
C TYR A 76 -0.09 -9.24 -14.85
N SER A 77 -0.77 -10.21 -15.45
CA SER A 77 -1.32 -11.37 -14.78
C SER A 77 -0.78 -12.65 -15.39
N LEU A 78 -0.54 -13.65 -14.55
CA LEU A 78 -0.09 -14.97 -14.97
C LEU A 78 -0.89 -16.04 -14.23
N PRO A 79 -1.64 -16.90 -14.91
CA PRO A 79 -2.27 -18.05 -14.28
C PRO A 79 -1.21 -18.99 -13.68
N VAL A 80 -1.35 -19.31 -12.40
CA VAL A 80 -0.41 -20.17 -11.65
C VAL A 80 -1.09 -21.34 -10.93
N GLY A 81 -2.42 -21.42 -10.97
CA GLY A 81 -3.18 -22.50 -10.33
C GLY A 81 -2.86 -23.92 -10.87
N PRO A 82 -3.41 -24.98 -10.25
CA PRO A 82 -3.09 -26.37 -10.60
C PRO A 82 -3.36 -26.74 -12.05
N LYS A 83 -4.39 -26.12 -12.65
CA LYS A 83 -4.81 -26.33 -14.05
C LYS A 83 -4.13 -25.35 -15.02
N ALA A 84 -3.30 -24.44 -14.53
CA ALA A 84 -2.67 -23.43 -15.36
C ALA A 84 -1.65 -24.06 -16.32
N LYS A 85 -1.82 -23.77 -17.61
CA LYS A 85 -0.84 -24.13 -18.65
C LYS A 85 0.37 -23.20 -18.56
N ALA A 86 1.51 -23.69 -19.03
CA ALA A 86 2.69 -22.84 -19.19
C ALA A 86 2.40 -21.78 -20.27
N GLN A 87 2.48 -20.51 -19.89
CA GLN A 87 2.27 -19.36 -20.77
C GLN A 87 3.03 -18.15 -20.20
N SER A 88 3.24 -17.13 -21.03
CA SER A 88 3.79 -15.84 -20.60
C SER A 88 2.73 -15.02 -19.86
N PRO A 89 3.14 -14.08 -18.98
CA PRO A 89 2.22 -13.13 -18.36
C PRO A 89 1.51 -12.28 -19.41
N THR A 90 0.22 -12.00 -19.19
CA THR A 90 -0.61 -11.14 -20.02
C THR A 90 -0.66 -9.73 -19.45
N VAL A 91 -0.51 -8.71 -20.28
CA VAL A 91 -0.71 -7.31 -19.87
C VAL A 91 -2.19 -7.08 -19.57
N VAL A 92 -2.48 -6.65 -18.35
CA VAL A 92 -3.82 -6.31 -17.85
C VAL A 92 -4.06 -4.80 -17.89
N ASP A 93 -3.00 -4.02 -17.67
CA ASP A 93 -3.02 -2.57 -17.70
C ASP A 93 -1.65 -2.02 -18.13
N GLU A 94 -1.65 -0.90 -18.85
CA GLU A 94 -0.46 -0.14 -19.26
C GLU A 94 -0.18 1.01 -18.28
N ILE A 95 -0.70 0.88 -17.06
CA ILE A 95 -0.48 1.81 -15.95
C ILE A 95 0.13 1.03 -14.79
N GLY A 96 1.45 1.07 -14.69
CA GLY A 96 2.21 0.52 -13.55
C GLY A 96 2.18 1.43 -12.32
N THR A 97 3.10 1.26 -11.38
CA THR A 97 3.26 2.19 -10.24
C THR A 97 4.65 2.12 -9.62
N ASP A 98 4.94 3.06 -8.73
CA ASP A 98 6.16 3.13 -7.94
C ASP A 98 6.21 2.02 -6.88
N LEU A 99 7.43 1.74 -6.40
CA LEU A 99 7.66 0.75 -5.37
C LEU A 99 6.85 1.05 -4.10
N GLY A 100 6.12 0.05 -3.60
CA GLY A 100 5.29 0.16 -2.39
C GLY A 100 3.86 0.64 -2.65
N CYS A 101 3.54 1.08 -3.88
CA CYS A 101 2.21 1.56 -4.25
C CYS A 101 1.32 0.49 -4.91
N ALA A 102 1.76 -0.78 -4.90
CA ALA A 102 0.99 -1.93 -5.37
C ALA A 102 0.66 -2.87 -4.21
N ALA A 103 -0.59 -3.32 -4.09
CA ALA A 103 -1.00 -4.24 -3.03
C ALA A 103 -2.16 -5.14 -3.47
N MET A 104 -2.13 -6.43 -3.11
CA MET A 104 -3.25 -7.34 -3.37
C MET A 104 -4.41 -7.06 -2.44
N HIS A 105 -5.61 -6.99 -3.02
CA HIS A 105 -6.84 -7.00 -2.27
C HIS A 105 -7.26 -8.44 -1.97
N PRO A 106 -7.27 -8.88 -0.69
CA PRO A 106 -7.48 -10.29 -0.34
C PRO A 106 -8.88 -10.77 -0.70
N THR A 107 -9.91 -9.93 -0.47
CA THR A 107 -11.31 -10.33 -0.73
C THR A 107 -11.67 -10.37 -2.22
N THR A 108 -11.30 -9.34 -2.99
CA THR A 108 -11.67 -9.24 -4.41
C THR A 108 -10.70 -10.00 -5.33
N GLY A 109 -9.52 -10.36 -4.84
CA GLY A 109 -8.46 -10.96 -5.65
C GLY A 109 -7.88 -10.03 -6.70
N GLN A 110 -8.10 -8.71 -6.57
CA GLN A 110 -7.60 -7.70 -7.50
C GLN A 110 -6.30 -7.08 -6.99
N MET A 111 -5.40 -6.73 -7.91
CA MET A 111 -4.22 -5.93 -7.60
C MET A 111 -4.62 -4.46 -7.55
N VAL A 112 -4.38 -3.81 -6.41
CA VAL A 112 -4.54 -2.36 -6.24
C VAL A 112 -3.26 -1.69 -6.71
N VAL A 113 -3.38 -0.77 -7.67
CA VAL A 113 -2.29 0.05 -8.19
C VAL A 113 -2.58 1.51 -7.87
N ALA A 114 -1.80 2.07 -6.96
CA ALA A 114 -2.01 3.42 -6.45
C ALA A 114 -1.10 4.41 -7.19
N LYS A 115 -1.69 5.36 -7.91
CA LYS A 115 -1.01 6.43 -8.63
C LYS A 115 -1.32 7.78 -8.00
N LYS A 116 -0.69 8.84 -8.48
CA LYS A 116 -0.92 10.21 -7.98
C LYS A 116 -2.39 10.61 -8.13
N GLU A 117 -3.01 10.27 -9.24
CA GLU A 117 -4.34 10.71 -9.65
C GLU A 117 -5.46 9.74 -9.25
N ALA A 118 -5.16 8.46 -9.10
CA ALA A 118 -6.18 7.43 -8.93
C ALA A 118 -5.67 6.17 -8.21
N LEU A 119 -6.64 5.34 -7.83
CA LEU A 119 -6.45 3.93 -7.52
C LEU A 119 -7.04 3.09 -8.66
N TYR A 120 -6.25 2.18 -9.23
CA TYR A 120 -6.68 1.24 -10.25
C TYR A 120 -6.81 -0.16 -9.63
N MET A 121 -7.95 -0.83 -9.87
CA MET A 121 -8.19 -2.20 -9.41
C MET A 121 -8.01 -3.15 -10.60
N CYS A 122 -6.88 -3.82 -10.69
CA CYS A 122 -6.54 -4.70 -11.81
C CYS A 122 -6.98 -6.15 -11.50
N GLY A 123 -7.86 -6.71 -12.33
CA GLY A 123 -8.30 -8.09 -12.22
C GLY A 123 -7.46 -9.06 -13.06
N PRO A 124 -7.70 -10.37 -12.95
CA PRO A 124 -6.89 -11.39 -13.63
C PRO A 124 -6.82 -11.28 -15.15
N SER A 125 -7.87 -10.75 -15.80
CA SER A 125 -7.93 -10.68 -17.28
C SER A 125 -7.90 -9.25 -17.81
N VAL A 126 -8.45 -8.29 -17.06
CA VAL A 126 -8.62 -6.90 -17.49
C VAL A 126 -8.53 -5.96 -16.30
N ARG A 127 -8.18 -4.70 -16.59
CA ARG A 127 -8.36 -3.60 -15.63
C ARG A 127 -9.83 -3.48 -15.23
N GLY A 128 -10.08 -3.50 -13.93
CA GLY A 128 -11.39 -3.28 -13.33
C GLY A 128 -11.67 -1.80 -13.07
N ARG A 129 -12.27 -1.52 -11.91
CA ARG A 129 -12.69 -0.17 -11.53
C ARG A 129 -11.49 0.74 -11.26
N SER A 130 -11.69 2.04 -11.47
CA SER A 130 -10.74 3.08 -11.07
C SER A 130 -11.44 4.12 -10.20
N TYR A 131 -10.70 4.66 -9.23
CA TYR A 131 -11.20 5.64 -8.26
C TYR A 131 -10.29 6.86 -8.27
N ALA A 132 -10.83 8.02 -8.63
CA ALA A 132 -10.10 9.27 -8.57
C ALA A 132 -9.76 9.59 -7.11
N TYR A 133 -8.47 9.65 -6.80
CA TYR A 133 -7.98 9.99 -5.48
C TYR A 133 -6.61 10.65 -5.60
N GLU A 134 -6.64 11.98 -5.61
CA GLU A 134 -5.49 12.80 -5.93
C GLU A 134 -4.49 12.95 -4.76
N GLY A 135 -3.22 12.99 -5.13
CA GLY A 135 -2.07 13.28 -4.28
C GLY A 135 -0.99 12.22 -4.43
N GLU A 136 0.27 12.67 -4.33
CA GLU A 136 1.45 11.79 -4.31
C GLU A 136 1.31 10.67 -3.27
N LYS A 137 1.74 9.46 -3.63
CA LYS A 137 1.68 8.27 -2.79
C LYS A 137 3.06 7.62 -2.72
N THR A 138 3.48 7.25 -1.52
CA THR A 138 4.70 6.46 -1.28
C THR A 138 4.39 5.01 -0.93
N ALA A 139 3.15 4.74 -0.50
CA ALA A 139 2.73 3.39 -0.20
C ALA A 139 1.21 3.22 -0.32
N ALA A 140 0.81 2.00 -0.65
CA ALA A 140 -0.56 1.52 -0.55
C ALA A 140 -0.58 0.20 0.23
N TYR A 141 -1.58 0.04 1.08
CA TYR A 141 -1.82 -1.16 1.86
C TYR A 141 -3.27 -1.58 1.70
N VAL A 142 -3.55 -2.87 1.78
CA VAL A 142 -4.92 -3.37 1.87
C VAL A 142 -5.11 -4.14 3.17
N HIS A 143 -6.15 -3.79 3.92
CA HIS A 143 -6.55 -4.50 5.13
C HIS A 143 -8.07 -4.70 5.12
N GLY A 144 -8.50 -5.97 5.04
CA GLY A 144 -9.91 -6.27 4.80
C GLY A 144 -10.38 -5.66 3.48
N HIS A 145 -11.37 -4.77 3.55
CA HIS A 145 -11.94 -4.04 2.41
C HIS A 145 -11.33 -2.64 2.22
N TYR A 146 -10.43 -2.22 3.12
CA TYR A 146 -9.88 -0.88 3.09
C TYR A 146 -8.57 -0.83 2.33
N VAL A 147 -8.47 0.14 1.43
CA VAL A 147 -7.20 0.57 0.85
C VAL A 147 -6.68 1.77 1.65
N ILE A 148 -5.48 1.63 2.20
CA ILE A 148 -4.82 2.70 2.94
C ILE A 148 -3.69 3.26 2.09
N THR A 149 -3.71 4.56 1.81
CA THR A 149 -2.65 5.26 1.08
C THR A 149 -1.86 6.16 2.00
N VAL A 150 -0.56 6.27 1.73
CA VAL A 150 0.38 7.12 2.46
C VAL A 150 1.03 8.08 1.48
N SER A 151 1.10 9.37 1.83
CA SER A 151 1.84 10.36 1.04
C SER A 151 3.30 10.49 1.48
N PRO A 152 4.18 11.02 0.59
CA PRO A 152 5.50 11.48 1.01
C PRO A 152 5.38 12.44 2.20
N PRO A 153 6.37 12.44 3.12
CA PRO A 153 6.46 13.45 4.15
C PRO A 153 6.58 14.85 3.54
N ILE A 154 5.81 15.80 4.07
CA ILE A 154 5.84 17.21 3.71
C ILE A 154 5.85 18.07 4.96
N THR A 155 6.52 19.21 4.91
CA THR A 155 6.55 20.19 6.00
C THR A 155 5.15 20.73 6.25
N ALA A 156 4.65 20.61 7.48
CA ALA A 156 3.34 21.14 7.84
C ALA A 156 3.37 22.68 7.86
N THR A 157 2.45 23.31 7.12
CA THR A 157 2.30 24.77 7.06
C THR A 157 0.84 25.18 7.02
N ALA A 158 0.52 26.31 7.66
CA ALA A 158 -0.82 26.92 7.62
C ALA A 158 -1.21 27.39 6.22
N ASP A 159 -0.24 27.67 5.34
CA ASP A 159 -0.44 28.14 3.97
C ASP A 159 -0.59 27.01 2.94
N SER A 160 -0.56 25.75 3.38
CA SER A 160 -0.68 24.60 2.49
C SER A 160 -2.01 24.63 1.72
N SER A 161 -2.03 24.27 0.43
CA SER A 161 -3.28 24.12 -0.32
C SER A 161 -4.12 22.93 0.15
N HIS A 162 -3.51 21.93 0.79
CA HIS A 162 -4.18 20.72 1.27
C HIS A 162 -4.80 20.93 2.67
N PRO A 163 -6.12 20.70 2.85
CA PRO A 163 -6.83 21.00 4.11
C PRO A 163 -6.31 20.19 5.31
N THR A 164 -5.97 18.91 5.12
CA THR A 164 -5.40 18.08 6.20
C THR A 164 -4.09 18.63 6.76
N VAL A 165 -3.25 19.21 5.89
CA VAL A 165 -1.95 19.77 6.29
C VAL A 165 -2.16 21.06 7.07
N ARG A 166 -3.03 21.95 6.57
CA ARG A 166 -3.40 23.19 7.28
C ARG A 166 -4.01 22.91 8.64
N ASN A 167 -4.95 21.96 8.71
CA ASN A 167 -5.61 21.58 9.96
C ASN A 167 -4.61 21.00 10.96
N PHE A 168 -3.62 20.22 10.48
CA PHE A 168 -2.56 19.70 11.34
C PHE A 168 -1.66 20.83 11.87
N ALA A 169 -1.20 21.72 10.99
CA ALA A 169 -0.41 22.89 11.37
C ALA A 169 -1.17 23.78 12.38
N ALA A 170 -2.44 24.08 12.12
CA ALA A 170 -3.27 24.88 13.02
C ALA A 170 -3.44 24.25 14.40
N ARG A 171 -3.53 22.91 14.51
CA ARG A 171 -3.58 22.22 15.81
C ARG A 171 -2.25 22.27 16.57
N LEU A 172 -1.13 22.25 15.85
CA LEU A 172 0.19 22.35 16.46
C LEU A 172 0.51 23.78 16.93
N PHE A 173 0.32 24.77 16.06
CA PHE A 173 0.69 26.15 16.34
C PHE A 173 -0.42 26.93 17.06
N GLY A 174 -1.68 26.60 16.84
CA GLY A 174 -2.83 27.24 17.51
C GLY A 174 -3.04 26.81 18.97
N ALA A 175 -2.38 25.72 19.41
CA ALA A 175 -2.30 25.36 20.82
C ALA A 175 -1.28 26.20 21.61
N SER A 176 -0.44 26.99 20.91
CA SER A 176 0.52 27.93 21.48
C SER A 176 0.07 29.38 21.27
N VAL A 177 -1.13 29.73 21.75
CA VAL A 177 -1.50 31.14 21.95
C VAL A 177 -1.45 31.42 23.45
N LYS A 178 -0.25 31.76 23.93
CA LYS A 178 -0.09 32.56 25.15
C LYS A 178 -0.19 34.04 24.73
N PRO A 179 -0.93 34.91 25.45
CA PRO A 179 -1.11 36.30 25.03
C PRO A 179 0.22 37.06 24.94
N PRO A 180 0.29 38.15 24.15
CA PRO A 180 1.54 38.76 23.73
C PRO A 180 2.29 39.37 24.94
N GLY A 181 3.41 38.75 25.29
CA GLY A 181 4.41 39.30 26.19
C GLY A 181 5.77 39.26 25.50
N ASN A 182 6.33 40.43 25.24
CA ASN A 182 7.65 40.63 24.63
C ASN A 182 8.73 39.78 25.31
N THR A 183 9.40 38.91 24.56
CA THR A 183 10.76 38.50 24.92
C THR A 183 11.57 38.31 23.65
N GLN A 184 12.58 39.16 23.49
CA GLN A 184 13.64 38.99 22.52
C GLN A 184 14.50 37.81 22.97
N SER A 185 14.69 36.79 22.14
CA SER A 185 15.74 35.79 22.34
C SER A 185 16.57 35.62 21.09
N SER A 186 17.87 35.62 21.36
CA SER A 186 19.01 35.58 20.47
C SER A 186 19.26 34.18 19.89
N ALA A 187 19.43 34.13 18.57
CA ALA A 187 20.47 33.39 17.85
C ALA A 187 20.81 31.97 18.34
N ILE A 188 19.85 31.04 18.29
CA ILE A 188 20.01 29.64 17.85
C ILE A 188 18.62 29.18 17.32
N GLU A 189 18.20 29.62 16.12
CA GLU A 189 16.83 29.35 15.61
C GLU A 189 16.78 28.99 14.11
N ASP A 190 17.58 28.02 13.66
CA ASP A 190 17.57 27.62 12.23
C ASP A 190 17.08 26.17 11.97
N LEU A 191 16.42 25.53 12.96
CA LEU A 191 15.81 24.20 12.74
C LEU A 191 14.37 24.04 13.28
N GLU A 192 13.90 24.95 14.14
CA GLU A 192 12.53 24.90 14.69
C GLU A 192 11.52 25.78 13.93
N ASN A 193 11.96 26.54 12.91
CA ASN A 193 11.09 27.48 12.18
C ASN A 193 10.46 26.88 10.90
N THR A 194 10.88 25.69 10.47
CA THR A 194 10.16 24.86 9.50
C THR A 194 9.24 23.92 10.26
N GLY A 195 7.92 24.04 10.04
CA GLY A 195 6.94 23.20 10.73
C GLY A 195 7.23 21.70 10.58
N PRO A 196 6.74 20.84 11.49
CA PRO A 196 7.16 19.45 11.51
C PRO A 196 6.73 18.72 10.24
N ASP A 197 7.60 17.84 9.74
CA ASP A 197 7.24 16.95 8.64
C ASP A 197 6.08 16.05 9.02
N ILE A 198 5.16 15.87 8.08
CA ILE A 198 3.99 15.00 8.20
C ILE A 198 3.78 14.15 6.96
N SER A 199 3.32 12.92 7.17
CA SER A 199 2.72 12.09 6.12
C SER A 199 1.21 12.13 6.22
N ARG A 200 0.54 12.31 5.08
CA ARG A 200 -0.91 12.16 4.99
C ARG A 200 -1.24 10.68 4.86
N VAL A 201 -2.30 10.25 5.54
CA VAL A 201 -2.83 8.90 5.45
C VAL A 201 -4.32 8.99 5.14
N ALA A 202 -4.77 8.18 4.18
CA ALA A 202 -6.18 8.04 3.87
C ALA A 202 -6.59 6.57 3.85
N VAL A 203 -7.71 6.29 4.49
CA VAL A 203 -8.39 5.01 4.48
C VAL A 203 -9.58 5.15 3.55
N LEU A 204 -9.58 4.34 2.50
CA LEU A 204 -10.55 4.36 1.42
C LEU A 204 -11.28 3.02 1.44
N ASP A 205 -12.58 3.05 1.23
CA ASP A 205 -13.40 1.87 0.94
C ASP A 205 -13.75 1.91 -0.55
N PRO A 206 -13.02 1.18 -1.41
CA PRO A 206 -13.26 1.22 -2.84
C PRO A 206 -14.58 0.53 -3.22
N GLU A 207 -15.02 -0.49 -2.47
CA GLU A 207 -16.23 -1.23 -2.80
C GLU A 207 -17.46 -0.33 -2.68
N LEU A 208 -17.50 0.45 -1.60
CA LEU A 208 -18.54 1.45 -1.35
C LEU A 208 -18.19 2.85 -1.90
N ALA A 209 -17.03 2.97 -2.54
CA ALA A 209 -16.53 4.16 -3.23
C ALA A 209 -16.48 5.43 -2.36
N PHE A 210 -16.16 5.30 -1.06
CA PHE A 210 -16.03 6.45 -0.17
C PHE A 210 -14.68 6.51 0.56
N VAL A 211 -14.42 7.69 1.11
CA VAL A 211 -13.28 7.94 1.97
C VAL A 211 -13.72 7.68 3.40
N ALA A 212 -13.25 6.59 3.98
CA ALA A 212 -13.61 6.20 5.34
C ALA A 212 -12.93 7.10 6.38
N TRP A 213 -11.67 7.50 6.12
CA TRP A 213 -10.94 8.42 6.99
C TRP A 213 -9.79 9.12 6.26
N ARG A 214 -9.43 10.34 6.69
CA ARG A 214 -8.22 11.05 6.28
C ARG A 214 -7.59 11.75 7.48
N GLY A 215 -6.27 11.73 7.55
CA GLY A 215 -5.52 12.45 8.57
C GLY A 215 -4.06 12.64 8.20
N ALA A 216 -3.31 13.26 9.12
CA ALA A 216 -1.87 13.41 9.03
C ALA A 216 -1.21 12.85 10.28
N VAL A 217 -0.04 12.27 10.12
CA VAL A 217 0.81 11.77 11.20
C VAL A 217 2.16 12.47 11.13
N SER A 218 2.80 12.68 12.29
CA SER A 218 4.12 13.32 12.35
C SER A 218 5.24 12.38 11.89
N GLY A 219 6.15 12.91 11.08
CA GLY A 219 7.19 12.17 10.39
C GLY A 219 6.64 11.29 9.27
N GLY A 220 7.47 10.34 8.83
CA GLY A 220 7.08 9.34 7.85
C GLY A 220 6.29 8.18 8.46
N VAL A 221 5.66 7.38 7.60
CA VAL A 221 5.03 6.12 8.00
C VAL A 221 6.04 4.99 7.82
N LYS A 222 6.23 4.21 8.89
CA LYS A 222 7.08 3.01 8.90
C LYS A 222 6.29 1.77 8.50
N ALA A 223 5.07 1.64 9.02
CA ALA A 223 4.19 0.52 8.72
C ALA A 223 2.72 0.89 8.94
N VAL A 224 1.85 0.21 8.21
CA VAL A 224 0.40 0.22 8.45
C VAL A 224 -0.03 -1.21 8.74
N PHE A 225 -0.82 -1.41 9.78
CA PHE A 225 -1.40 -2.70 10.12
C PHE A 225 -2.84 -2.53 10.59
N ALA A 226 -3.62 -3.60 10.53
CA ALA A 226 -4.96 -3.62 11.08
C ALA A 226 -5.01 -4.44 12.37
N ALA A 227 -5.72 -3.93 13.37
CA ALA A 227 -6.01 -4.64 14.61
C ALA A 227 -7.52 -4.96 14.71
N PRO A 228 -7.90 -6.14 15.21
CA PRO A 228 -9.30 -6.45 15.52
C PRO A 228 -9.89 -5.43 16.49
N VAL A 229 -11.11 -4.98 16.20
CA VAL A 229 -11.88 -4.16 17.13
C VAL A 229 -12.64 -5.08 18.09
N PRO A 230 -12.54 -4.89 19.42
CA PRO A 230 -13.31 -5.70 20.38
C PRO A 230 -14.80 -5.68 20.05
N ASN A 231 -15.44 -6.85 20.10
CA ASN A 231 -16.87 -7.04 19.81
C ASN A 231 -17.32 -6.59 18.41
N SER A 232 -16.40 -6.56 17.44
CA SER A 232 -16.71 -6.24 16.05
C SER A 232 -15.89 -7.11 15.10
N THR A 233 -16.44 -7.40 13.92
CA THR A 233 -15.69 -7.99 12.81
C THR A 233 -14.82 -6.95 12.10
N ALA A 234 -14.92 -5.67 12.49
CA ALA A 234 -14.15 -4.58 11.89
C ALA A 234 -12.67 -4.67 12.26
N LEU A 235 -11.86 -4.35 11.26
CA LEU A 235 -10.42 -4.15 11.38
C LEU A 235 -10.13 -2.65 11.46
N ALA A 236 -9.49 -2.21 12.55
CA ALA A 236 -9.08 -0.83 12.72
C ALA A 236 -7.66 -0.62 12.18
N PRO A 237 -7.47 0.22 11.15
CA PRO A 237 -6.15 0.54 10.65
C PRO A 237 -5.36 1.37 11.70
N HIS A 238 -4.11 1.00 11.89
CA HIS A 238 -3.14 1.66 12.74
C HIS A 238 -1.88 1.99 11.92
N VAL A 239 -1.31 3.15 12.20
CA VAL A 239 -0.14 3.70 11.51
C VAL A 239 0.98 3.80 12.52
N LEU A 240 2.07 3.07 12.28
CA LEU A 240 3.32 3.22 13.01
C LEU A 240 4.20 4.24 12.28
N THR A 241 4.54 5.33 12.95
CA THR A 241 5.41 6.36 12.37
C THR A 241 6.89 5.98 12.48
N THR A 242 7.74 6.64 11.72
CA THR A 242 9.21 6.48 11.82
C THR A 242 9.75 6.92 13.19
N ARG A 243 8.99 7.73 13.93
CA ARG A 243 9.29 8.15 15.31
C ARG A 243 8.81 7.16 16.37
N GLY A 244 8.24 6.02 15.98
CA GLY A 244 7.75 4.99 16.89
C GLY A 244 6.37 5.27 17.49
N ASN A 245 5.66 6.30 17.03
CA ASN A 245 4.30 6.59 17.49
C ASN A 245 3.31 5.67 16.79
N LEU A 246 2.36 5.15 17.54
CA LEU A 246 1.25 4.38 17.00
C LEU A 246 -0.01 5.24 16.97
N VAL A 247 -0.58 5.45 15.79
CA VAL A 247 -1.79 6.26 15.59
C VAL A 247 -2.89 5.39 15.01
N ARG A 248 -4.05 5.34 15.67
CA ARG A 248 -5.24 4.70 15.12
C ARG A 248 -5.85 5.62 14.06
N ALA A 249 -5.98 5.14 12.83
CA ALA A 249 -6.77 5.81 11.81
C ALA A 249 -8.25 5.55 12.13
N GLY A 250 -8.90 6.57 12.68
CA GLY A 250 -10.22 6.43 13.30
C GLY A 250 -11.34 6.21 12.28
N LEU A 251 -12.02 5.08 12.39
CA LEU A 251 -13.38 4.89 11.86
C LEU A 251 -14.34 5.17 13.02
N SER A 252 -14.74 6.42 13.23
CA SER A 252 -15.82 6.71 14.18
C SER A 252 -17.14 6.44 13.49
N TRP A 253 -17.68 5.23 13.65
CA TRP A 253 -19.07 4.95 13.32
C TRP A 253 -19.93 5.52 14.45
N HIS A 254 -20.37 6.77 14.28
CA HIS A 254 -21.57 7.23 14.97
C HIS A 254 -22.76 6.68 14.17
N TRP A 255 -23.44 5.70 14.76
CA TRP A 255 -24.80 5.37 14.37
C TRP A 255 -25.71 6.27 15.21
N ASP A 256 -26.41 7.20 14.56
CA ASP A 256 -27.65 7.76 15.12
C ASP A 256 -28.78 6.75 14.89
#